data_AF-A0A4U0WTW9-F1
#
_entry.id   AF-A0A4U0WTW9-F1
#
_cell.length_a   1.000
_cell.length_b   1.000
_cell.length_c   1.000
_cell.angle_alpha   90.00
_cell.angle_beta   90.00
_cell.angle_gamma   90.00
#
_symmetry.space_group_name_H-M   'P 1'
#
loop_
_entity.id
_entity.type
_entity.pdbx_description
1 polymer ?
#
loop_
_entity_poly.entity_id
_entity_poly.type
_entity_poly.pdbx_seq_one_letter_code
_entity_poly.pdbx_strand_id
1 'polypeptide(L)'
;MQNPSQGLQAPLPNHVHLVSGHRFPVIASLDLNQALTYLLDAPTIVKTVAPMSWTYVQAPSDGTIWLEWLPPDKADGRFPSDGYVWADSESTYRHDFRGYTIEMMKHTLGYRMNHDQMASHARTRFHIVAKNPSVNAAPPDPALWIVHYHQGDRPLPSSQVPFSPQMQQIMQERKWLENQG
;
A
#
# COMPACT_ATOMS: atom_id res chain seq x y z
N MET A 1 17.27 7.07 -11.43
CA MET A 1 17.22 5.64 -11.04
C MET A 1 16.44 4.92 -12.13
N GLN A 2 16.96 3.84 -12.70
CA GLN A 2 16.20 3.02 -13.65
C GLN A 2 14.99 2.44 -12.92
N ASN A 3 13.80 2.43 -13.55
CA ASN A 3 12.60 1.94 -12.89
C ASN A 3 12.79 0.44 -12.56
N PRO A 4 12.87 0.06 -11.27
CA PRO A 4 13.17 -1.31 -10.86
C PRO A 4 12.13 -2.33 -11.35
N SER A 5 10.92 -1.88 -11.74
CA SER A 5 9.87 -2.77 -12.23
C SER A 5 10.11 -3.28 -13.66
N GLN A 6 11.07 -2.71 -14.40
CA GLN A 6 11.35 -3.11 -15.80
C GLN A 6 11.87 -4.54 -15.94
N GLY A 7 12.42 -5.14 -14.88
CA GLY A 7 12.93 -6.53 -14.90
C GLY A 7 11.90 -7.61 -14.58
N LEU A 8 10.67 -7.24 -14.21
CA LEU A 8 9.64 -8.20 -13.79
C LEU A 8 8.83 -8.71 -14.98
N GLN A 9 8.71 -10.04 -15.09
CA GLN A 9 7.88 -10.69 -16.11
C GLN A 9 6.42 -10.78 -15.68
N ALA A 10 5.48 -10.56 -16.61
CA ALA A 10 4.06 -10.71 -16.33
C ALA A 10 3.72 -12.15 -15.86
N PRO A 11 2.79 -12.34 -14.90
CA PRO A 11 1.95 -11.33 -14.26
C PRO A 11 2.56 -10.68 -13.00
N LEU A 12 3.80 -11.02 -12.61
CA LEU A 12 4.43 -10.57 -11.35
C LEU A 12 4.30 -9.07 -11.03
N PRO A 13 4.46 -8.12 -11.98
CA PRO A 13 4.34 -6.69 -11.69
C PRO A 13 3.02 -6.28 -11.02
N ASN A 14 1.97 -7.08 -11.12
CA ASN A 14 0.66 -6.82 -10.52
C ASN A 14 0.48 -7.47 -9.13
N HIS A 15 1.47 -8.21 -8.65
CA HIS A 15 1.38 -9.00 -7.43
C HIS A 15 2.60 -8.92 -6.51
N VAL A 16 3.72 -8.36 -6.97
CA VAL A 16 4.89 -8.09 -6.12
C VAL A 16 4.99 -6.61 -5.77
N HIS A 17 5.43 -6.37 -4.55
CA HIS A 17 5.62 -5.04 -3.96
C HIS A 17 7.11 -4.76 -3.80
N LEU A 18 7.57 -3.53 -4.04
CA LEU A 18 8.96 -3.15 -3.77
C LEU A 18 9.03 -2.51 -2.38
N VAL A 19 9.29 -3.34 -1.38
CA VAL A 19 9.16 -2.97 0.04
C VAL A 19 10.53 -2.83 0.69
N SER A 20 10.69 -1.86 1.60
CA SER A 20 11.90 -1.67 2.38
C SER A 20 11.97 -2.72 3.50
N GLY A 21 13.18 -3.20 3.80
CA GLY A 21 13.44 -4.06 4.96
C GLY A 21 13.23 -3.37 6.31
N HIS A 22 12.96 -2.05 6.34
CA HIS A 22 12.75 -1.30 7.56
C HIS A 22 11.53 -1.81 8.35
N ARG A 23 11.69 -1.93 9.67
CA ARG A 23 10.65 -2.46 10.56
C ARG A 23 9.98 -1.30 11.31
N PHE A 24 8.79 -0.95 10.88
CA PHE A 24 7.91 -0.03 11.62
C PHE A 24 7.24 -0.76 12.79
N PRO A 25 6.84 -0.03 13.86
CA PRO A 25 6.05 -0.62 14.93
C PRO A 25 4.68 -1.07 14.41
N VAL A 26 4.17 -2.17 14.96
CA VAL A 26 2.80 -2.63 14.72
C VAL A 26 1.85 -1.78 15.56
N ILE A 27 0.97 -1.00 14.92
CA ILE A 27 0.06 -0.08 15.61
C ILE A 27 -1.35 -0.16 15.03
N ALA A 28 -2.37 -0.10 15.88
CA ALA A 28 -3.76 -0.21 15.43
C ALA A 28 -4.21 0.98 14.54
N SER A 29 -3.69 2.17 14.80
CA SER A 29 -4.07 3.40 14.09
C SER A 29 -2.83 4.23 13.77
N LEU A 30 -2.72 4.71 12.53
CA LEU A 30 -1.69 5.64 12.09
C LEU A 30 -2.31 6.98 11.77
N ASP A 31 -1.94 8.02 12.52
CA ASP A 31 -2.40 9.39 12.25
C ASP A 31 -1.55 10.11 11.18
N LEU A 32 -2.05 11.25 10.69
CA LEU A 32 -1.39 12.01 9.63
C LEU A 32 -0.03 12.57 10.05
N ASN A 33 0.17 12.91 11.33
CA ASN A 33 1.43 13.47 11.81
C ASN A 33 2.53 12.41 11.86
N GLN A 34 2.19 11.21 12.35
CA GLN A 34 3.07 10.06 12.35
C GLN A 34 3.37 9.58 10.93
N ALA A 35 2.35 9.50 10.06
CA ALA A 35 2.53 9.15 8.65
C ALA A 35 3.45 10.14 7.94
N LEU A 36 3.27 11.45 8.13
CA LEU A 36 4.17 12.46 7.57
C LEU A 36 5.59 12.29 8.09
N THR A 37 5.78 12.02 9.38
CA THR A 37 7.11 11.81 9.95
C THR A 37 7.81 10.63 9.27
N TYR A 38 7.13 9.49 9.12
CA TYR A 38 7.67 8.34 8.40
C TYR A 38 7.96 8.63 6.93
N LEU A 39 7.12 9.43 6.26
CA LEU A 39 7.35 9.84 4.88
C LEU A 39 8.56 10.78 4.72
N LEU A 40 8.80 11.67 5.69
CA LEU A 40 9.98 12.54 5.67
C LEU A 40 11.28 11.77 5.91
N ASP A 41 11.23 10.70 6.71
CA ASP A 41 12.37 9.81 6.96
C ASP A 41 12.62 8.80 5.82
N ALA A 42 11.58 8.49 5.03
CA ALA A 42 11.62 7.47 3.99
C ALA A 42 12.80 7.60 3.00
N PRO A 43 13.14 8.79 2.44
CA PRO A 43 14.29 8.92 1.54
C PRO A 43 15.62 8.54 2.19
N THR A 44 15.78 8.81 3.49
CA THR A 44 16.96 8.39 4.25
C THR A 44 16.93 6.89 4.46
N ILE A 45 15.78 6.34 4.88
CA ILE A 45 15.63 4.90 5.13
C ILE A 45 16.06 4.07 3.94
N VAL A 46 15.56 4.38 2.74
CA VAL A 46 15.83 3.58 1.53
C VAL A 46 17.26 3.74 1.01
N LYS A 47 17.91 4.86 1.32
CA LYS A 47 19.28 5.13 0.87
C LYS A 47 20.34 4.57 1.83
N THR A 48 20.08 4.57 3.13
CA THR A 48 21.13 4.33 4.14
C THR A 48 20.79 3.31 5.21
N VAL A 49 19.50 3.05 5.48
CA VAL A 49 19.09 2.25 6.65
C VAL A 49 18.68 0.84 6.25
N ALA A 50 17.79 0.71 5.28
CA ALA A 50 17.23 -0.58 4.90
C ALA A 50 16.95 -0.65 3.39
N PRO A 51 17.49 -1.67 2.69
CA PRO A 51 17.31 -1.80 1.25
C PRO A 51 15.85 -2.11 0.89
N MET A 52 15.51 -1.84 -0.36
CA MET A 52 14.26 -2.22 -1.00
C MET A 52 14.39 -3.60 -1.66
N SER A 53 13.37 -4.45 -1.56
CA SER A 53 13.34 -5.76 -2.21
C SER A 53 11.93 -6.11 -2.72
N TRP A 54 11.88 -6.77 -3.88
CA TRP A 54 10.63 -7.33 -4.41
C TRP A 54 10.10 -8.41 -3.47
N THR A 55 8.86 -8.23 -3.03
CA THR A 55 8.21 -9.07 -2.02
C THR A 55 6.83 -9.46 -2.52
N TYR A 56 6.57 -10.77 -2.56
CA TYR A 56 5.21 -11.28 -2.75
C TYR A 56 4.52 -11.30 -1.39
N VAL A 57 3.52 -10.44 -1.22
CA VAL A 57 2.84 -10.23 0.07
C VAL A 57 1.63 -11.15 0.18
N GLN A 58 1.40 -11.69 1.38
CA GLN A 58 0.24 -12.54 1.71
C GLN A 58 -0.55 -11.95 2.88
N ALA A 59 -1.64 -11.25 2.56
CA ALA A 59 -2.65 -10.70 3.46
C ALA A 59 -2.10 -10.22 4.82
N PRO A 60 -1.40 -9.07 4.84
CA PRO A 60 -0.74 -8.56 6.04
C PRO A 60 -1.70 -8.41 7.22
N SER A 61 -1.23 -8.74 8.43
CA SER A 61 -2.04 -8.59 9.63
C SER A 61 -2.35 -7.12 9.93
N ASP A 62 -3.49 -6.88 10.58
CA ASP A 62 -3.84 -5.54 11.03
C ASP A 62 -2.76 -4.97 11.97
N GLY A 63 -2.50 -3.69 11.78
CA GLY A 63 -1.45 -2.91 12.39
C GLY A 63 -0.10 -2.92 11.67
N THR A 64 0.03 -3.73 10.60
CA THR A 64 1.26 -3.77 9.79
C THR A 64 1.48 -2.47 9.06
N ILE A 65 2.69 -1.92 9.16
CA ILE A 65 3.15 -0.76 8.40
C ILE A 65 4.40 -1.14 7.62
N TRP A 66 4.49 -0.70 6.37
CA TRP A 66 5.75 -0.72 5.64
C TRP A 66 5.97 0.53 4.79
N LEU A 67 7.22 0.68 4.36
CA LEU A 67 7.63 1.64 3.34
C LEU A 67 7.77 0.91 2.00
N GLU A 68 7.09 1.41 0.99
CA GLU A 68 7.06 0.85 -0.35
C GLU A 68 7.45 1.90 -1.37
N TRP A 69 8.08 1.47 -2.45
CA TRP A 69 8.28 2.29 -3.64
C TRP A 69 7.33 1.82 -4.74
N LEU A 70 6.52 2.75 -5.27
CA LEU A 70 5.62 2.50 -6.37
C LEU A 70 6.01 3.35 -7.58
N PRO A 71 6.06 2.77 -8.79
CA PRO A 71 6.29 3.57 -9.99
C PRO A 71 5.20 4.64 -10.12
N PRO A 72 5.53 5.89 -10.49
CA PRO A 72 4.53 6.95 -10.72
C PRO A 72 3.42 6.51 -11.69
N ASP A 73 3.78 5.76 -12.73
CA ASP A 73 2.83 5.23 -13.74
C ASP A 73 1.82 4.23 -13.15
N LYS A 74 2.14 3.66 -11.99
CA LYS A 74 1.26 2.74 -11.23
C LYS A 74 0.63 3.39 -10.01
N ALA A 75 1.03 4.60 -9.63
CA ALA A 75 0.46 5.32 -8.50
C ALA A 75 -1.03 5.63 -8.70
N ASP A 76 -1.39 6.04 -9.91
CA ASP A 76 -2.79 6.25 -10.35
C ASP A 76 -3.45 4.97 -10.89
N GLY A 77 -2.67 3.89 -11.02
CA GLY A 77 -3.07 2.61 -11.59
C GLY A 77 -3.51 1.59 -10.53
N ARG A 78 -3.58 0.32 -10.94
CA ARG A 78 -3.90 -0.79 -10.04
C ARG A 78 -2.76 -1.02 -9.06
N PHE A 79 -3.01 -0.81 -7.77
CA PHE A 79 -2.10 -1.21 -6.69
C PHE A 79 -1.82 -2.72 -6.75
N PRO A 80 -0.57 -3.19 -6.55
CA PRO A 80 -0.27 -4.61 -6.60
C PRO A 80 -1.10 -5.38 -5.57
N SER A 81 -1.53 -6.60 -5.93
CA SER A 81 -2.36 -7.39 -5.03
C SER A 81 -1.57 -7.80 -3.80
N ASP A 82 -2.21 -7.74 -2.65
CA ASP A 82 -1.61 -8.00 -1.34
C ASP A 82 -2.22 -9.22 -0.62
N GLY A 83 -3.11 -9.97 -1.28
CA GLY A 83 -3.76 -11.17 -0.74
C GLY A 83 -5.12 -10.92 -0.11
N TYR A 84 -5.54 -9.66 0.01
CA TYR A 84 -6.91 -9.30 0.34
C TYR A 84 -7.78 -9.19 -0.91
N VAL A 85 -9.06 -9.51 -0.74
CA VAL A 85 -10.13 -9.08 -1.65
C VAL A 85 -10.66 -7.76 -1.11
N TRP A 86 -10.59 -6.71 -1.92
CA TRP A 86 -11.10 -5.39 -1.60
C TRP A 86 -12.47 -5.20 -2.24
N ALA A 87 -13.49 -5.00 -1.40
CA ALA A 87 -14.89 -4.89 -1.80
C ALA A 87 -15.27 -3.49 -2.30
N ASP A 88 -14.58 -2.48 -1.78
CA ASP A 88 -14.82 -1.08 -2.05
C ASP A 88 -13.83 -0.52 -3.08
N SER A 89 -14.22 0.56 -3.73
CA SER A 89 -13.30 1.36 -4.52
C SER A 89 -12.35 2.11 -3.58
N GLU A 90 -11.06 2.20 -3.95
CA GLU A 90 -10.09 2.96 -3.17
C GLU A 90 -10.48 4.45 -3.19
N SER A 91 -10.67 5.04 -2.01
CA SER A 91 -11.04 6.45 -1.87
C SER A 91 -9.80 7.31 -1.68
N THR A 92 -9.67 8.39 -2.45
CA THR A 92 -8.54 9.32 -2.39
C THR A 92 -8.89 10.59 -1.63
N TYR A 93 -8.02 11.01 -0.71
CA TYR A 93 -8.15 12.22 0.09
C TYR A 93 -6.85 13.01 0.04
N ARG A 94 -6.91 14.34 0.00
CA ARG A 94 -5.74 15.22 0.05
C ARG A 94 -5.83 16.18 1.23
N HIS A 95 -4.72 16.34 1.94
CA HIS A 95 -4.60 17.25 3.07
C HIS A 95 -3.33 18.08 2.97
N ASP A 96 -3.46 19.39 3.14
CA ASP A 96 -2.32 20.26 3.40
C ASP A 96 -2.01 20.21 4.90
N PHE A 97 -0.81 19.73 5.23
CA PHE A 97 -0.38 19.52 6.61
C PHE A 97 1.10 19.86 6.77
N ARG A 98 1.42 20.75 7.72
CA ARG A 98 2.79 21.21 8.03
C ARG A 98 3.62 21.65 6.81
N GLY A 99 2.95 22.26 5.82
CA GLY A 99 3.60 22.75 4.59
C GLY A 99 3.84 21.67 3.52
N TYR A 100 3.26 20.49 3.68
CA TYR A 100 3.24 19.41 2.68
C TYR A 100 1.80 19.11 2.28
N THR A 101 1.59 18.72 1.03
CA THR A 101 0.31 18.13 0.58
C THR A 101 0.47 16.62 0.60
N ILE A 102 -0.29 15.96 1.47
CA ILE A 102 -0.30 14.52 1.64
C ILE A 102 -1.55 13.98 0.96
N GLU A 103 -1.36 13.00 0.10
CA GLU A 103 -2.47 12.23 -0.49
C GLU A 103 -2.57 10.88 0.22
N MET A 104 -3.81 10.49 0.51
CA MET A 104 -4.17 9.26 1.19
C MET A 104 -5.13 8.46 0.31
N MET A 105 -4.86 7.18 0.13
CA MET A 105 -5.71 6.26 -0.62
C MET A 105 -6.15 5.14 0.31
N LYS A 106 -7.47 4.97 0.49
CA LYS A 106 -8.05 4.10 1.52
C LYS A 106 -9.01 3.07 0.94
N HIS A 107 -8.82 1.82 1.33
CA HIS A 107 -9.85 0.79 1.38
C HIS A 107 -10.31 0.55 2.82
N THR A 108 -11.58 0.20 2.97
CA THR A 108 -12.24 -0.01 4.26
C THR A 108 -12.89 -1.38 4.40
N LEU A 109 -13.02 -2.13 3.30
CA LEU A 109 -13.74 -3.40 3.25
C LEU A 109 -12.90 -4.50 2.58
N GLY A 110 -11.89 -4.98 3.31
CA GLY A 110 -11.01 -6.07 2.93
C GLY A 110 -11.33 -7.37 3.67
N TYR A 111 -11.17 -8.51 2.98
CA TYR A 111 -11.23 -9.85 3.58
C TYR A 111 -10.34 -10.85 2.84
N ARG A 112 -9.94 -11.91 3.52
CA ARG A 112 -9.27 -13.07 2.91
C ARG A 112 -10.31 -14.07 2.45
N MET A 113 -10.31 -14.32 1.14
CA MET A 113 -11.22 -15.28 0.52
C MET A 113 -11.07 -16.67 1.15
N ASN A 114 -12.19 -17.31 1.51
CA ASN A 114 -12.26 -18.62 2.17
C ASN A 114 -11.69 -18.69 3.61
N HIS A 115 -11.24 -17.58 4.19
CA HIS A 115 -10.72 -17.53 5.56
C HIS A 115 -11.58 -16.64 6.45
N ASP A 116 -11.88 -15.42 5.99
CA ASP A 116 -12.59 -14.44 6.80
C ASP A 116 -14.10 -14.49 6.53
N GLN A 117 -14.89 -14.56 7.61
CA GLN A 117 -16.36 -14.48 7.54
C GLN A 117 -16.86 -13.04 7.42
N MET A 118 -16.00 -12.06 7.69
CA MET A 118 -16.32 -10.64 7.64
C MET A 118 -15.25 -9.88 6.85
N ALA A 119 -15.69 -8.95 6.00
CA ALA A 119 -14.84 -7.90 5.47
C ALA A 119 -14.64 -6.83 6.54
N SER A 120 -13.50 -6.93 7.22
CA SER A 120 -13.15 -6.14 8.40
C SER A 120 -11.74 -5.56 8.35
N HIS A 121 -11.00 -5.80 7.27
CA HIS A 121 -9.67 -5.24 7.06
C HIS A 121 -9.77 -3.94 6.25
N ALA A 122 -8.81 -3.05 6.47
CA ALA A 122 -8.67 -1.78 5.79
C ALA A 122 -7.20 -1.55 5.45
N ARG A 123 -6.97 -0.78 4.40
CA ARG A 123 -5.64 -0.37 3.97
C ARG A 123 -5.66 1.11 3.70
N THR A 124 -4.76 1.86 4.34
CA THR A 124 -4.53 3.27 4.04
C THR A 124 -3.10 3.44 3.55
N ARG A 125 -2.94 4.09 2.40
CA ARG A 125 -1.64 4.41 1.78
C ARG A 125 -1.44 5.91 1.81
N PHE A 126 -0.24 6.35 2.15
CA PHE A 126 0.12 7.76 2.30
C PHE A 126 1.33 8.07 1.45
N HIS A 127 1.32 9.19 0.73
CA HIS A 127 2.52 9.76 0.13
C HIS A 127 2.43 11.29 0.05
N ILE A 128 3.58 11.93 -0.16
CA ILE A 128 3.65 13.38 -0.32
C ILE A 128 3.59 13.71 -1.81
N VAL A 129 2.59 14.49 -2.23
CA VAL A 129 2.42 14.90 -3.63
C VAL A 129 2.97 16.30 -3.90
N ALA A 130 3.03 17.15 -2.87
CA ALA A 130 3.58 18.49 -3.00
C ALA A 130 4.19 19.00 -1.69
N LYS A 131 5.02 20.02 -1.82
CA LYS A 131 5.63 20.74 -0.70
C LYS A 131 5.51 22.24 -0.97
N ASN A 132 5.11 23.00 0.04
CA ASN A 132 5.10 24.46 -0.03
C ASN A 132 6.52 24.98 -0.30
N PRO A 133 6.70 25.92 -1.25
CA PRO A 133 8.01 26.51 -1.55
C PRO A 133 8.72 27.13 -0.33
N SER A 134 7.99 27.56 0.70
CA SER A 134 8.56 28.14 1.92
C SER A 134 9.29 27.11 2.81
N VAL A 135 9.04 25.82 2.63
CA VAL A 135 9.68 24.76 3.42
C VAL A 135 11.07 24.47 2.84
N ASN A 136 12.10 24.84 3.60
CA ASN A 136 13.51 24.60 3.24
C ASN A 136 13.94 23.14 3.51
N ALA A 137 13.44 22.22 2.69
CA ALA A 137 13.78 20.80 2.70
C ALA A 137 13.95 20.29 1.26
N ALA A 138 14.53 19.11 1.07
CA ALA A 138 14.57 18.48 -0.25
C ALA A 138 13.14 18.25 -0.79
N PRO A 139 12.94 18.25 -2.13
CA PRO A 139 11.67 17.81 -2.70
C PRO A 139 11.36 16.38 -2.24
N PRO A 140 10.12 16.09 -1.81
CA PRO A 140 9.71 14.74 -1.47
C PRO A 140 9.75 13.84 -2.72
N ASP A 141 9.99 12.55 -2.51
CA ASP A 141 9.86 11.56 -3.58
C ASP A 141 8.41 11.06 -3.63
N PRO A 142 7.62 11.39 -4.68
CA PRO A 142 6.21 11.00 -4.76
C PRO A 142 6.01 9.49 -4.97
N ALA A 143 7.08 8.77 -5.30
CA ALA A 143 7.05 7.32 -5.47
C ALA A 143 7.22 6.55 -4.14
N LEU A 144 7.54 7.21 -3.04
CA LEU A 144 7.64 6.58 -1.72
C LEU A 144 6.31 6.65 -0.96
N TRP A 145 5.84 5.50 -0.52
CA TRP A 145 4.55 5.33 0.13
C TRP A 145 4.71 4.66 1.49
N ILE A 146 3.99 5.17 2.48
CA ILE A 146 3.72 4.42 3.71
C ILE A 146 2.39 3.69 3.52
N VAL A 147 2.40 2.37 3.72
CA VAL A 147 1.20 1.54 3.63
C VAL A 147 0.89 1.00 5.01
N HIS A 148 -0.34 1.17 5.46
CA HIS A 148 -0.82 0.71 6.76
C HIS A 148 -2.05 -0.17 6.58
N TYR A 149 -1.97 -1.40 7.10
CA TYR A 149 -3.10 -2.30 7.23
C TYR A 149 -3.68 -2.17 8.63
N HIS A 150 -4.99 -2.08 8.74
CA HIS A 150 -5.67 -1.90 10.02
C HIS A 150 -7.10 -2.43 9.96
N GLN A 151 -7.77 -2.48 11.11
CA GLN A 151 -9.17 -2.85 11.16
C GLN A 151 -10.05 -1.76 10.52
N GLY A 152 -11.01 -2.16 9.70
CA GLY A 152 -12.01 -1.30 9.08
C GLY A 152 -13.11 -0.89 10.05
N ASP A 153 -13.66 0.30 9.84
CA ASP A 153 -14.59 0.94 10.77
C ASP A 153 -15.99 0.31 10.79
N ARG A 154 -16.40 -0.33 9.69
CA ARG A 154 -17.76 -0.85 9.49
C ARG A 154 -17.73 -2.21 8.81
N PRO A 155 -17.47 -3.29 9.55
CA PRO A 155 -17.34 -4.60 8.96
C PRO A 155 -18.67 -5.12 8.41
N LEU A 156 -18.62 -5.87 7.32
CA LEU A 156 -19.79 -6.49 6.68
C LEU A 156 -19.53 -7.99 6.46
N PRO A 157 -20.56 -8.86 6.41
CA PRO A 157 -20.36 -10.28 6.09
C PRO A 157 -19.69 -10.46 4.73
N SER A 158 -18.68 -11.31 4.64
CA SER A 158 -17.94 -11.53 3.37
C SER A 158 -18.84 -12.11 2.26
N SER A 159 -19.92 -12.81 2.62
CA SER A 159 -20.94 -13.30 1.68
C SER A 159 -21.76 -12.19 1.00
N GLN A 160 -21.80 -10.99 1.58
CA GLN A 160 -22.50 -9.82 1.03
C GLN A 160 -21.59 -8.95 0.17
N VAL A 161 -20.29 -9.26 0.12
CA VAL A 161 -19.32 -8.49 -0.65
C VAL A 161 -19.40 -8.88 -2.14
N PRO A 162 -19.59 -7.90 -3.04
CA PRO A 162 -19.53 -8.16 -4.48
C PRO A 162 -18.15 -8.69 -4.88
N PHE A 163 -18.11 -9.85 -5.55
CA PHE A 163 -16.88 -10.40 -6.09
C PHE A 163 -16.78 -10.12 -7.59
N SER A 164 -16.16 -8.99 -7.93
CA SER A 164 -16.10 -8.53 -9.32
C SER A 164 -15.28 -9.48 -10.22
N PRO A 165 -15.54 -9.53 -11.54
CA PRO A 165 -14.74 -10.33 -12.47
C PRO A 165 -13.26 -9.96 -12.45
N GLN A 166 -12.95 -8.68 -12.21
CA GLN A 166 -11.57 -8.22 -12.03
C GLN A 166 -10.93 -8.91 -10.82
N MET A 167 -11.61 -8.92 -9.65
CA MET A 167 -11.10 -9.61 -8.46
C MET A 167 -10.95 -11.12 -8.67
N GLN A 168 -11.86 -11.75 -9.41
CA GLN A 168 -11.73 -13.15 -9.82
C GLN A 168 -10.41 -13.39 -10.57
N GLN A 169 -10.11 -12.54 -11.55
CA GLN A 169 -8.85 -12.62 -12.31
C GLN A 169 -7.63 -12.44 -11.39
N ILE A 170 -7.64 -11.42 -10.50
CA ILE A 170 -6.53 -11.20 -9.55
C ILE A 170 -6.27 -12.46 -8.71
N MET A 171 -7.33 -13.03 -8.14
CA MET A 171 -7.20 -14.17 -7.24
C MET A 171 -6.77 -15.45 -7.99
N GLN A 172 -7.21 -15.62 -9.23
CA GLN A 172 -6.73 -16.72 -10.09
C GLN A 172 -5.25 -16.57 -10.44
N GLU A 173 -4.81 -15.36 -10.83
CA GLU A 173 -3.40 -15.05 -11.12
C GLU A 173 -2.52 -15.30 -9.89
N ARG A 174 -2.95 -14.84 -8.71
CA ARG A 174 -2.25 -15.08 -7.43
C ARG A 174 -2.12 -16.57 -7.12
N LYS A 175 -3.22 -17.32 -7.21
CA LYS A 175 -3.21 -18.77 -6.96
C LYS A 175 -2.28 -19.50 -7.94
N TRP A 176 -2.24 -19.06 -9.19
CA TRP A 176 -1.32 -19.61 -10.19
C TRP A 176 0.15 -19.32 -9.83
N LEU A 177 0.47 -18.09 -9.42
CA LEU A 177 1.81 -17.71 -8.97
C LEU A 177 2.24 -18.50 -7.73
N GLU A 178 1.35 -18.67 -6.75
CA GLU A 178 1.60 -19.43 -5.53
C GLU A 178 1.87 -20.91 -5.80
N ASN A 179 1.24 -21.49 -6.84
CA ASN A 179 1.49 -22.88 -7.23
C ASN A 179 2.83 -23.07 -7.98
N GLN A 180 3.50 -22.01 -8.41
CA GLN A 180 4.79 -22.09 -9.11
C GLN A 180 6.01 -21.96 -8.20
N GLY A 181 5.80 -21.62 -6.92
CA GLY A 181 6.84 -21.45 -5.90
C GLY A 181 6.79 -22.53 -4.84
#